data_AF-A0A7X5E8P0-F1
#
_entry.id   AF-A0A7X5E8P0-F1
#
_cell.length_a   1.000
_cell.length_b   1.000
_cell.length_c   1.000
_cell.angle_alpha   90.00
_cell.angle_beta   90.00
_cell.angle_gamma   90.00
#
_symmetry.space_group_name_H-M   'P 1'
#
loop_
_entity.id
_entity.type
_entity.pdbx_description
1 polymer ?
#
loop_
_entity_poly.entity_id
_entity_poly.type
_entity_poly.pdbx_seq_one_letter_code
_entity_poly.pdbx_strand_id
1 'polypeptide(L)'
;MRKNVFSSSIKILIVSLLLLAVFFQKERSQKLMALALILWGAVTAGIFLFRKSRKLAKKCRAFSASLKQAGRTAKAPAEKTAEPVPKADTEPAGPAAPAKPAPDSRETETMLLHISLRITEKLKSAYPQSVWQWKDTPSLQGILAGGTVRILVENMDAYTHADISFDRFGRIHVEPMTIGSFAEPSGNGTSAGPGTGGADAAEEMPPEPSVVDVRVWYELVGQKVLETQITDLNANGHTKLTIKENGDIVVNRQKKEVLKGTLDSFPAKSCWEELVLLLAEDELKGKIAGNTLQVSWI
;
A
#
# COMPACT_ATOMS: atom_id res chain seq x y z
N MET A 1 3.83 -11.33 -22.87
CA MET A 1 3.84 -12.42 -21.86
C MET A 1 5.14 -13.22 -21.92
N ARG A 2 6.03 -13.11 -20.91
CA ARG A 2 7.26 -13.92 -20.85
C ARG A 2 6.92 -15.31 -20.28
N LYS A 3 6.92 -16.34 -21.12
CA LYS A 3 6.75 -17.74 -20.66
C LYS A 3 7.94 -18.09 -19.77
N ASN A 4 7.70 -18.32 -18.47
CA ASN A 4 8.73 -18.73 -17.52
C ASN A 4 9.24 -20.12 -17.92
N VAL A 5 10.55 -20.21 -18.22
CA VAL A 5 11.24 -21.45 -18.62
C VAL A 5 11.02 -22.58 -17.60
N PHE A 6 10.83 -22.23 -16.33
CA PHE A 6 10.52 -23.16 -15.25
C PHE A 6 9.17 -23.85 -15.43
N SER A 7 8.14 -23.16 -15.93
CA SER A 7 6.80 -23.75 -16.13
C SER A 7 6.80 -24.80 -17.25
N SER A 8 7.48 -24.53 -18.37
CA SER A 8 7.61 -25.52 -19.45
C SER A 8 8.49 -26.70 -19.05
N SER A 9 9.58 -26.48 -18.32
CA SER A 9 10.48 -27.55 -17.87
C SER A 9 9.84 -28.47 -16.84
N ILE A 10 9.05 -27.94 -15.90
CA ILE A 10 8.35 -28.74 -14.89
C ILE A 10 7.27 -29.62 -15.53
N LYS A 11 6.58 -29.12 -16.57
CA LYS A 11 5.59 -29.90 -17.32
C LYS A 11 6.23 -31.09 -18.02
N ILE A 12 7.39 -30.90 -18.65
CA ILE A 12 8.14 -31.98 -19.30
C ILE A 12 8.61 -33.02 -18.27
N LEU A 13 9.04 -32.59 -17.08
CA LEU A 13 9.43 -33.49 -15.99
C LEU A 13 8.25 -34.35 -15.52
N ILE A 14 7.10 -33.75 -15.26
CA ILE A 14 5.90 -34.45 -14.78
C ILE A 14 5.45 -35.50 -15.81
N VAL A 15 5.38 -35.13 -17.10
CA VAL A 15 5.01 -36.06 -18.17
C VAL A 15 6.02 -37.21 -18.29
N SER A 16 7.31 -36.92 -18.16
CA SER A 16 8.36 -37.95 -18.18
C SER A 16 8.23 -38.93 -17.01
N LEU A 17 8.02 -38.43 -15.78
CA LEU A 17 7.80 -39.28 -14.60
C LEU A 17 6.56 -40.18 -14.75
N LEU A 18 5.47 -39.64 -15.30
CA LEU A 18 4.25 -40.42 -15.54
C LEU A 18 4.47 -41.52 -16.58
N LEU A 19 5.20 -41.23 -17.67
CA LEU A 19 5.60 -42.24 -18.66
C LEU A 19 6.46 -43.34 -18.06
N LEU A 20 7.44 -42.97 -17.22
CA LEU A 20 8.31 -43.90 -16.51
C LEU A 20 7.56 -44.77 -15.48
N ALA A 21 6.49 -44.25 -14.88
CA ALA A 21 5.64 -44.97 -13.96
C ALA A 21 4.74 -46.01 -14.66
N VAL A 22 4.29 -45.72 -15.89
CA VAL A 22 3.38 -46.60 -16.65
C VAL A 22 4.11 -47.72 -17.38
N PHE A 23 5.32 -47.48 -17.89
CA PHE A 23 6.01 -48.41 -18.78
C PHE A 23 6.97 -49.41 -18.10
N PHE A 24 7.32 -49.23 -16.82
CA PHE A 24 8.36 -50.04 -16.16
C PHE A 24 7.90 -50.69 -14.86
N GLN A 25 8.37 -51.92 -14.60
CA GLN A 25 8.12 -52.62 -13.34
C GLN A 25 8.59 -51.80 -12.12
N LYS A 26 7.83 -51.91 -11.03
CA LYS A 26 7.86 -51.06 -9.82
C LYS A 26 9.27 -50.75 -9.30
N GLU A 27 10.18 -51.71 -9.29
CA GLU A 27 11.54 -51.56 -8.76
C GLU A 27 12.50 -50.85 -9.74
N ARG A 28 12.37 -51.09 -11.05
CA ARG A 28 13.19 -50.43 -12.08
C ARG A 28 12.69 -49.00 -12.35
N SER A 29 11.37 -48.80 -12.29
CA SER A 29 10.74 -47.49 -12.43
C SER A 29 11.23 -46.49 -11.37
N GLN A 30 11.29 -46.92 -10.10
CA GLN A 30 11.76 -46.04 -9.01
C GLN A 30 13.21 -45.56 -9.19
N LYS A 31 14.12 -46.44 -9.61
CA LYS A 31 15.53 -46.08 -9.88
C LYS A 31 15.65 -45.09 -11.04
N LEU A 32 14.86 -45.28 -12.11
CA LEU A 32 14.84 -44.38 -13.26
C LEU A 32 14.19 -43.02 -12.94
N MET A 33 13.14 -42.99 -12.12
CA MET A 33 12.52 -41.74 -11.64
C MET A 33 13.48 -40.93 -10.77
N ALA A 34 14.24 -41.57 -9.89
CA ALA A 34 15.27 -40.91 -9.08
C ALA A 34 16.37 -40.30 -9.96
N LEU A 35 16.86 -41.05 -10.96
CA LEU A 35 17.84 -40.55 -11.94
C LEU A 35 17.31 -39.35 -12.73
N ALA A 36 16.04 -39.38 -13.16
CA ALA A 36 15.42 -38.29 -13.89
C ALA A 36 15.31 -37.01 -13.04
N LEU A 37 14.97 -37.13 -11.76
CA LEU A 37 14.93 -36.00 -10.82
C LEU A 37 16.32 -35.41 -10.55
N ILE A 38 17.33 -36.26 -10.38
CA ILE A 38 18.72 -35.82 -10.19
C ILE A 38 19.23 -35.07 -11.42
N LEU A 39 19.00 -35.62 -12.63
CA LEU A 39 19.39 -35.00 -13.88
C LEU A 39 18.70 -33.64 -14.07
N TRP A 40 17.41 -33.55 -13.74
CA TRP A 40 16.67 -32.30 -13.79
C TRP A 40 17.20 -31.27 -12.78
N GLY A 41 17.50 -31.69 -11.55
CA GLY A 41 18.14 -30.86 -10.53
C GLY A 41 19.50 -30.30 -10.99
N ALA A 42 20.33 -31.14 -11.60
CA ALA A 42 21.62 -30.73 -12.15
C ALA A 42 21.47 -29.71 -13.30
N VAL A 43 20.52 -29.91 -14.22
CA VAL A 43 20.26 -28.99 -15.34
C VAL A 43 19.73 -27.65 -14.83
N THR A 44 18.81 -27.66 -13.86
CA THR A 44 18.24 -26.42 -13.29
C THR A 44 19.27 -25.63 -12.50
N ALA A 45 20.10 -26.30 -11.69
CA ALA A 45 21.23 -25.68 -11.00
C ALA A 45 22.25 -25.10 -11.99
N GLY A 46 22.59 -25.84 -13.06
CA GLY A 46 23.49 -25.38 -14.12
C GLY A 46 22.97 -24.12 -14.84
N ILE A 47 21.70 -24.09 -15.22
CA ILE A 47 21.06 -22.91 -15.84
C ILE A 47 21.03 -21.72 -14.86
N PHE A 48 20.77 -21.97 -13.58
CA PHE A 48 20.75 -20.93 -12.55
C PHE A 48 22.15 -20.32 -12.33
N LEU A 49 23.18 -21.16 -12.22
CA LEU A 49 24.58 -20.74 -12.11
C LEU A 49 25.02 -19.98 -13.37
N PHE A 50 24.65 -20.46 -14.56
CA PHE A 50 24.94 -19.79 -15.82
C PHE A 50 24.25 -18.42 -15.93
N ARG A 51 23.02 -18.26 -15.43
CA ARG A 51 22.33 -16.96 -15.38
C ARG A 51 23.00 -16.01 -14.38
N LYS A 52 23.49 -16.52 -13.24
CA LYS A 52 24.25 -15.72 -12.26
C LYS A 52 25.60 -15.27 -12.82
N SER A 53 26.35 -16.16 -13.48
CA SER A 53 27.63 -15.81 -14.11
C SER A 53 27.45 -14.83 -15.27
N ARG A 54 26.37 -14.93 -16.06
CA ARG A 54 26.04 -13.94 -17.10
C ARG A 54 25.69 -12.56 -16.53
N LYS A 55 25.09 -12.48 -15.35
CA LYS A 55 24.87 -11.19 -14.62
C LYS A 55 26.20 -10.60 -14.12
N LEU A 56 27.10 -11.44 -13.61
CA LEU A 56 28.44 -11.04 -13.16
C LEU A 56 29.33 -10.59 -14.32
N ALA A 57 29.35 -11.30 -15.43
CA ALA A 57 30.08 -10.91 -16.64
C ALA A 57 29.59 -9.57 -17.22
N LYS A 58 28.28 -9.27 -17.14
CA LYS A 58 27.74 -7.95 -17.50
C LYS A 58 28.23 -6.85 -16.56
N LYS A 59 28.31 -7.11 -15.24
CA LYS A 59 28.86 -6.16 -14.26
C LYS A 59 30.36 -5.92 -14.48
N CYS A 60 31.15 -6.96 -14.76
CA CYS A 60 32.58 -6.81 -15.06
C CYS A 60 32.84 -6.04 -16.37
N ARG A 61 32.00 -6.21 -17.41
CA ARG A 61 32.09 -5.40 -18.64
C ARG A 61 31.73 -3.93 -18.41
N ALA A 62 30.78 -3.63 -17.52
CA ALA A 62 30.46 -2.25 -17.13
C ALA A 62 31.62 -1.62 -16.32
N PHE A 63 32.25 -2.40 -15.44
CA PHE A 63 33.39 -1.96 -14.64
C PHE A 63 34.66 -1.74 -15.49
N SER A 64 34.92 -2.60 -16.49
CA SER A 64 36.06 -2.43 -17.39
C SER A 64 35.89 -1.27 -18.39
N ALA A 65 34.65 -0.95 -18.78
CA ALA A 65 34.36 0.25 -19.57
C ALA A 65 34.64 1.54 -18.77
N SER A 66 34.31 1.54 -17.47
CA SER A 66 34.60 2.65 -16.56
C SER A 66 36.11 2.86 -16.34
N LEU A 67 36.89 1.77 -16.23
CA LEU A 67 38.34 1.88 -16.06
C LEU A 67 39.07 2.42 -17.31
N LYS A 68 38.56 2.14 -18.52
CA LYS A 68 39.12 2.67 -19.78
C LYS A 68 38.87 4.19 -19.95
N GLN A 69 37.85 4.75 -19.30
CA GLN A 69 37.64 6.21 -19.26
C GLN A 69 38.59 6.90 -18.28
N ALA A 70 38.96 6.25 -17.16
CA ALA A 70 39.90 6.81 -16.17
C ALA A 70 41.36 6.88 -16.66
N GLY A 71 41.75 6.05 -17.62
CA GLY A 71 43.11 6.06 -18.18
C GLY A 71 43.39 7.16 -19.20
N ARG A 72 42.37 7.89 -19.69
CA ARG A 72 42.53 8.91 -20.75
C ARG A 72 42.72 10.34 -20.25
N THR A 73 42.53 10.60 -18.95
CA THR A 73 42.62 11.95 -18.36
C THR A 73 43.91 12.22 -17.58
N ALA A 74 44.90 11.33 -17.64
CA ALA A 74 46.21 11.54 -17.03
C ALA A 74 47.27 11.86 -18.10
N LYS A 75 47.12 12.99 -18.81
CA LYS A 75 48.24 13.62 -19.52
C LYS A 75 47.99 15.12 -19.67
N ALA A 76 48.58 15.91 -18.78
CA ALA A 76 48.82 17.33 -18.98
C ALA A 76 50.29 17.61 -18.65
N PRO A 77 51.03 18.30 -19.54
CA PRO A 77 52.19 19.08 -19.15
C PRO A 77 51.87 20.58 -19.10
N ALA A 78 52.41 21.16 -18.04
CA ALA A 78 52.78 22.54 -17.72
C ALA A 78 52.82 23.65 -18.80
N GLU A 79 52.57 24.86 -18.28
CA GLU A 79 53.25 26.15 -18.55
C GLU A 79 52.63 27.11 -19.60
N LYS A 80 52.07 28.24 -19.14
CA LYS A 80 52.68 29.60 -19.16
C LYS A 80 51.64 30.74 -19.26
N THR A 81 51.82 31.70 -18.36
CA THR A 81 51.32 33.08 -18.22
C THR A 81 50.92 33.85 -19.50
N ALA A 82 49.73 34.47 -19.51
CA ALA A 82 49.48 35.92 -19.71
C ALA A 82 48.00 36.21 -20.11
N GLU A 83 47.34 37.13 -19.41
CA GLU A 83 46.14 37.86 -19.86
C GLU A 83 46.56 39.19 -20.53
N PRO A 84 45.77 39.82 -21.44
CA PRO A 84 44.38 40.26 -21.18
C PRO A 84 43.34 40.15 -22.33
N VAL A 85 42.09 39.76 -21.97
CA VAL A 85 40.72 40.29 -22.26
C VAL A 85 40.44 41.12 -23.56
N PRO A 86 39.20 41.17 -24.17
CA PRO A 86 37.94 40.39 -24.07
C PRO A 86 37.35 39.92 -25.44
N LYS A 87 36.39 38.97 -25.45
CA LYS A 87 35.06 39.05 -26.10
C LYS A 87 34.34 37.69 -26.26
N ALA A 88 33.04 37.74 -25.95
CA ALA A 88 31.94 36.94 -26.51
C ALA A 88 31.91 35.43 -26.28
N ASP A 89 31.11 35.04 -25.28
CA ASP A 89 30.06 34.01 -25.34
C ASP A 89 30.25 32.84 -26.31
N THR A 90 30.55 31.66 -25.76
CA THR A 90 29.79 30.41 -25.90
C THR A 90 30.63 29.27 -25.31
N GLU A 91 30.39 28.93 -24.04
CA GLU A 91 30.87 27.67 -23.44
C GLU A 91 29.73 26.63 -23.53
N PRO A 92 29.95 25.46 -24.15
CA PRO A 92 28.98 24.39 -24.18
C PRO A 92 28.92 23.71 -22.80
N ALA A 93 27.78 23.89 -22.13
CA ALA A 93 27.44 23.22 -20.89
C ALA A 93 27.73 21.71 -20.96
N GLY A 94 28.66 21.25 -20.12
CA GLY A 94 28.93 19.83 -19.91
C GLY A 94 27.66 19.11 -19.40
N PRO A 95 27.46 17.84 -19.77
CA PRO A 95 26.23 17.12 -19.43
C PRO A 95 26.11 16.94 -17.93
N ALA A 96 25.01 17.48 -17.39
CA ALA A 96 24.58 17.32 -16.02
C ALA A 96 24.59 15.83 -15.61
N ALA A 97 25.15 15.55 -14.43
CA ALA A 97 25.04 14.26 -13.79
C ALA A 97 23.57 13.84 -13.70
N PRO A 98 23.22 12.57 -13.95
CA PRO A 98 21.83 12.13 -13.90
C PRO A 98 21.30 12.28 -12.47
N ALA A 99 20.35 13.20 -12.30
CA ALA A 99 19.54 13.31 -11.10
C ALA A 99 18.94 11.93 -10.79
N LYS A 100 19.07 11.49 -9.54
CA LYS A 100 18.35 10.31 -9.05
C LYS A 100 16.86 10.52 -9.35
N PRO A 101 16.16 9.56 -9.99
CA PRO A 101 14.72 9.68 -10.13
C PRO A 101 14.13 9.72 -8.71
N ALA A 102 13.42 10.79 -8.39
CA ALA A 102 12.55 10.82 -7.24
C ALA A 102 11.56 9.65 -7.37
N PRO A 103 11.29 8.90 -6.29
CA PRO A 103 10.26 7.87 -6.34
C PRO A 103 8.95 8.51 -6.81
N ASP A 104 8.28 7.87 -7.76
CA ASP A 104 6.97 8.32 -8.20
C ASP A 104 6.01 8.30 -6.99
N SER A 105 5.21 9.36 -6.84
CA SER A 105 4.20 9.51 -5.79
C SER A 105 3.35 8.24 -5.61
N ARG A 106 2.93 7.64 -6.73
CA ARG A 106 2.14 6.42 -6.77
C ARG A 106 2.88 5.19 -6.24
N GLU A 107 4.17 5.05 -6.53
CA GLU A 107 4.99 3.94 -5.99
C GLU A 107 5.11 4.06 -4.47
N THR A 108 5.25 5.30 -3.97
CA THR A 108 5.32 5.59 -2.54
C THR A 108 4.02 5.21 -1.83
N GLU A 109 2.88 5.65 -2.36
CA GLU A 109 1.55 5.34 -1.83
C GLU A 109 1.28 3.83 -1.83
N THR A 110 1.58 3.14 -2.93
CA THR A 110 1.40 1.69 -3.04
C THR A 110 2.23 0.94 -2.01
N MET A 111 3.47 1.38 -1.75
CA MET A 111 4.33 0.71 -0.79
C MET A 111 3.90 0.97 0.66
N LEU A 112 3.43 2.18 0.96
CA LEU A 112 2.79 2.48 2.24
C LEU A 112 1.53 1.64 2.46
N LEU A 113 0.70 1.46 1.44
CA LEU A 113 -0.47 0.58 1.51
C LEU A 113 -0.08 -0.86 1.86
N HIS A 114 0.93 -1.42 1.19
CA HIS A 114 1.43 -2.75 1.51
C HIS A 114 1.99 -2.85 2.93
N ILE A 115 2.65 -1.80 3.42
CA ILE A 115 3.11 -1.73 4.80
C ILE A 115 1.93 -1.76 5.77
N SER A 116 0.90 -0.93 5.53
CA SER A 116 -0.31 -0.88 6.35
C SER A 116 -1.03 -2.24 6.39
N LEU A 117 -1.20 -2.90 5.25
CA LEU A 117 -1.81 -4.23 5.20
C LEU A 117 -1.03 -5.26 6.04
N ARG A 118 0.30 -5.25 5.96
CA ARG A 118 1.14 -6.14 6.77
C ARG A 118 1.06 -5.82 8.26
N ILE A 119 0.97 -4.54 8.63
CA ILE A 119 0.74 -4.14 10.03
C ILE A 119 -0.61 -4.66 10.50
N THR A 120 -1.68 -4.46 9.72
CA THR A 120 -3.02 -4.98 10.00
C THR A 120 -3.02 -6.48 10.21
N GLU A 121 -2.39 -7.25 9.31
CA GLU A 121 -2.26 -8.71 9.46
C GLU A 121 -1.55 -9.09 10.77
N LYS A 122 -0.50 -8.36 11.15
CA LYS A 122 0.23 -8.63 12.39
C LYS A 122 -0.58 -8.31 13.63
N LEU A 123 -1.26 -7.17 13.67
CA LEU A 123 -2.11 -6.80 14.79
C LEU A 123 -3.29 -7.78 14.92
N LYS A 124 -3.99 -8.08 13.81
CA LYS A 124 -5.12 -9.01 13.80
C LYS A 124 -4.76 -10.45 14.19
N SER A 125 -3.50 -10.86 14.00
CA SER A 125 -3.03 -12.18 14.44
C SER A 125 -3.05 -12.38 15.95
N ALA A 126 -2.91 -11.31 16.73
CA ALA A 126 -3.01 -11.33 18.19
C ALA A 126 -4.36 -10.75 18.67
N TYR A 127 -4.92 -9.78 17.95
CA TYR A 127 -6.12 -9.03 18.32
C TYR A 127 -7.09 -9.00 17.13
N PRO A 128 -7.96 -10.00 16.97
CA PRO A 128 -8.76 -10.17 15.74
C PRO A 128 -9.65 -8.98 15.36
N GLN A 129 -10.02 -8.14 16.33
CA GLN A 129 -10.87 -6.96 16.14
C GLN A 129 -10.09 -5.64 16.15
N SER A 130 -8.75 -5.69 16.10
CA SER A 130 -7.91 -4.49 16.15
C SER A 130 -8.13 -3.60 14.94
N VAL A 131 -8.24 -2.30 15.21
CA VAL A 131 -8.19 -1.25 14.19
C VAL A 131 -7.15 -0.22 14.63
N TRP A 132 -6.53 0.46 13.68
CA TRP A 132 -5.42 1.38 13.97
C TRP A 132 -5.33 2.51 12.96
N GLN A 133 -4.59 3.56 13.30
CA GLN A 133 -4.31 4.69 12.42
C GLN A 133 -2.89 5.20 12.66
N TRP A 134 -2.27 5.77 11.63
CA TRP A 134 -1.02 6.52 11.79
C TRP A 134 -1.24 7.69 12.75
N LYS A 135 -0.31 7.89 13.70
CA LYS A 135 -0.35 9.08 14.56
C LYS A 135 -0.01 10.35 13.78
N ASP A 136 1.03 10.26 12.96
CA ASP A 136 1.53 11.33 12.11
C ASP A 136 1.70 10.78 10.68
N THR A 137 1.73 11.65 9.66
CA THR A 137 1.91 11.23 8.27
C THR A 137 3.19 10.39 8.12
N PRO A 138 3.09 9.12 7.69
CA PRO A 138 4.25 8.23 7.66
C PRO A 138 5.23 8.61 6.56
N SER A 139 6.52 8.63 6.88
CA SER A 139 7.59 8.75 5.89
C SER A 139 8.01 7.36 5.42
N LEU A 140 7.73 7.03 4.15
CA LEU A 140 8.16 5.74 3.58
C LEU A 140 9.68 5.55 3.71
N GLN A 141 10.46 6.61 3.44
CA GLN A 141 11.92 6.52 3.54
C GLN A 141 12.38 6.31 4.99
N GLY A 142 11.70 6.94 5.96
CA GLY A 142 11.96 6.72 7.39
C GLY A 142 11.69 5.27 7.80
N ILE A 143 10.56 4.70 7.36
CA ILE A 143 10.20 3.30 7.63
C ILE A 143 11.21 2.35 7.00
N LEU A 144 11.57 2.55 5.73
CA LEU A 144 12.52 1.68 5.02
C LEU A 144 13.96 1.78 5.57
N ALA A 145 14.30 2.90 6.24
CA ALA A 145 15.57 3.05 6.96
C ALA A 145 15.58 2.37 8.33
N GLY A 146 14.49 1.71 8.74
CA GLY A 146 14.35 1.07 10.06
C GLY A 146 13.87 2.02 11.15
N GLY A 147 13.33 3.18 10.79
CA GLY A 147 12.72 4.12 11.72
C GLY A 147 11.51 3.51 12.44
N THR A 148 11.24 4.03 13.64
CA THR A 148 10.05 3.66 14.41
C THR A 148 8.94 4.66 14.13
N VAL A 149 7.73 4.17 13.87
CA VAL A 149 6.54 5.00 13.64
C VAL A 149 5.47 4.64 14.65
N ARG A 150 4.83 5.67 15.23
CA ARG A 150 3.77 5.50 16.21
C ARG A 150 2.41 5.40 15.52
N ILE A 151 1.60 4.45 15.95
CA ILE A 151 0.21 4.29 15.55
C ILE A 151 -0.71 4.42 16.78
N LEU A 152 -1.93 4.91 16.56
CA LEU A 152 -3.03 4.77 17.51
C LEU A 152 -3.68 3.41 17.28
N VAL A 153 -4.01 2.71 18.36
CA VAL A 153 -4.64 1.38 18.30
C VAL A 153 -5.94 1.36 19.09
N GLU A 154 -6.87 0.55 18.63
CA GLU A 154 -8.15 0.25 19.28
C GLU A 154 -8.41 -1.25 19.26
N ASN A 155 -9.20 -1.71 20.24
CA ASN A 155 -9.51 -3.13 20.44
C ASN A 155 -8.25 -3.99 20.59
N MET A 156 -7.22 -3.42 21.22
CA MET A 156 -5.91 -4.04 21.50
C MET A 156 -5.68 -4.00 23.03
N ASP A 157 -6.53 -4.68 23.79
CA ASP A 157 -6.59 -4.63 25.26
C ASP A 157 -6.67 -3.19 25.83
N ALA A 158 -5.75 -2.84 26.74
CA ALA A 158 -5.66 -1.53 27.40
C ALA A 158 -4.70 -0.57 26.68
N TYR A 159 -4.14 -0.97 25.53
CA TYR A 159 -3.21 -0.16 24.78
C TYR A 159 -3.94 0.90 23.96
N THR A 160 -3.34 2.09 23.91
CA THR A 160 -3.87 3.22 23.12
C THR A 160 -2.99 3.52 21.92
N HIS A 161 -1.71 3.13 21.99
CA HIS A 161 -0.73 3.33 20.95
C HIS A 161 0.15 2.09 20.80
N ALA A 162 0.84 2.00 19.66
CA ALA A 162 1.95 1.08 19.50
C ALA A 162 3.05 1.73 18.67
N ASP A 163 4.29 1.41 18.99
CA ASP A 163 5.44 1.72 18.17
C ASP A 163 5.71 0.56 17.21
N ILE A 164 5.84 0.89 15.93
CA ILE A 164 6.04 -0.05 14.83
C ILE A 164 7.43 0.17 14.26
N SER A 165 8.23 -0.90 14.20
CA SER A 165 9.53 -0.90 13.54
C SER A 165 9.74 -2.16 12.71
N PHE A 166 10.63 -2.08 11.72
CA PHE A 166 10.98 -3.18 10.83
C PHE A 166 12.43 -3.58 11.04
N ASP A 167 12.67 -4.87 11.30
CA ASP A 167 14.04 -5.36 11.38
C ASP A 167 14.70 -5.46 9.99
N ARG A 168 15.99 -5.78 9.96
CA ARG A 168 16.77 -5.99 8.73
C ARG A 168 16.23 -7.12 7.82
N PHE A 169 15.37 -7.98 8.34
CA PHE A 169 14.72 -9.07 7.63
C PHE A 169 13.27 -8.71 7.22
N GLY A 170 12.81 -7.50 7.53
CA GLY A 170 11.46 -7.02 7.25
C GLY A 170 10.39 -7.58 8.18
N ARG A 171 10.75 -8.13 9.34
CA ARG A 171 9.79 -8.54 10.38
C ARG A 171 9.29 -7.30 11.10
N ILE A 172 8.01 -7.31 11.42
CA ILE A 172 7.35 -6.21 12.12
C ILE A 172 7.51 -6.46 13.63
N HIS A 173 8.08 -5.48 14.32
CA HIS A 173 8.06 -5.37 15.76
C HIS A 173 6.95 -4.42 16.15
N VAL A 174 6.16 -4.83 17.14
CA VAL A 174 5.06 -4.05 17.70
C VAL A 174 5.36 -3.88 19.18
N GLU A 175 5.49 -2.64 19.64
CA GLU A 175 5.67 -2.29 21.03
C GLU A 175 4.44 -1.53 21.53
N PRO A 176 3.44 -2.23 22.10
CA PRO A 176 2.22 -1.61 22.59
C PRO A 176 2.49 -0.72 23.81
N MET A 177 1.78 0.39 23.91
CA MET A 177 1.90 1.32 25.03
C MET A 177 0.57 2.01 25.36
N THR A 178 0.49 2.50 26.59
CA THR A 178 -0.62 3.33 27.05
C THR A 178 -0.06 4.69 27.43
N ILE A 179 -0.54 5.75 26.79
CA ILE A 179 -0.19 7.10 27.21
C ILE A 179 -1.03 7.41 28.45
N GLY A 180 -0.38 7.46 29.61
CA GLY A 180 -1.02 7.90 30.84
C GLY A 180 -1.50 9.35 30.70
N SER A 181 -2.73 9.63 31.10
CA SER A 181 -3.18 11.00 31.31
C SER A 181 -2.49 11.51 32.57
N PHE A 182 -1.65 12.54 32.43
CA PHE A 182 -1.27 13.34 33.58
C PHE A 182 -2.53 14.08 34.02
N ALA A 183 -3.10 13.72 35.16
CA ALA A 183 -4.20 14.45 35.74
C ALA A 183 -3.76 15.90 35.99
N GLU A 184 -4.33 16.86 35.26
CA GLU A 184 -4.32 18.24 35.72
C GLU A 184 -5.12 18.29 37.04
N PRO A 185 -4.63 19.03 38.05
CA PRO A 185 -5.34 19.13 39.31
C PRO A 185 -6.72 19.74 39.08
N SER A 186 -7.75 19.04 39.56
CA SER A 186 -9.13 19.49 39.54
C SER A 186 -9.26 20.90 40.13
N GLY A 187 -9.37 21.89 39.26
CA GLY A 187 -9.89 23.21 39.59
C GLY A 187 -11.41 23.15 39.61
N ASN A 188 -11.97 22.90 40.79
CA ASN A 188 -13.38 23.22 41.06
C ASN A 188 -13.60 24.72 40.82
N GLY A 189 -14.61 25.06 40.03
CA GLY A 189 -15.01 26.44 39.75
C GLY A 189 -16.39 26.50 39.12
N THR A 190 -17.41 26.29 39.96
CA THR A 190 -18.83 26.51 39.66
C THR A 190 -19.16 27.97 39.34
N SER A 191 -19.93 28.22 38.27
CA SER A 191 -20.90 29.34 38.11
C SER A 191 -21.51 29.25 36.70
N ALA A 192 -22.69 28.65 36.49
CA ALA A 192 -24.03 29.23 36.62
C ALA A 192 -24.34 30.40 35.65
N GLY A 193 -25.35 30.19 34.79
CA GLY A 193 -26.04 31.23 34.02
C GLY A 193 -26.67 30.74 32.70
N PRO A 194 -27.99 30.49 32.62
CA PRO A 194 -28.68 30.13 31.39
C PRO A 194 -29.08 31.40 30.61
N GLY A 195 -28.83 31.40 29.30
CA GLY A 195 -29.24 32.48 28.39
C GLY A 195 -30.13 31.93 27.29
N THR A 196 -31.43 32.16 27.42
CA THR A 196 -32.49 31.90 26.45
C THR A 196 -32.58 33.05 25.46
N GLY A 197 -32.88 32.76 24.19
CA GLY A 197 -33.24 33.72 23.13
C GLY A 197 -32.32 33.58 21.91
N GLY A 198 -32.80 33.40 20.69
CA GLY A 198 -34.14 33.38 20.12
C GLY A 198 -33.95 33.37 18.59
N ALA A 199 -34.83 32.63 17.91
CA ALA A 199 -35.18 32.69 16.49
C ALA A 199 -34.12 33.17 15.47
N ASP A 200 -33.70 32.26 14.61
CA ASP A 200 -34.00 32.39 13.18
C ASP A 200 -34.01 30.98 12.56
N ALA A 201 -35.21 30.40 12.52
CA ALA A 201 -35.51 29.27 11.66
C ALA A 201 -35.68 29.82 10.24
N ALA A 202 -34.56 29.91 9.51
CA ALA A 202 -34.63 29.91 8.06
C ALA A 202 -35.00 28.48 7.66
N GLU A 203 -36.29 28.24 7.39
CA GLU A 203 -36.72 27.07 6.65
C GLU A 203 -36.06 27.13 5.27
N GLU A 204 -34.92 26.45 5.13
CA GLU A 204 -34.36 26.12 3.84
C GLU A 204 -35.30 25.09 3.21
N MET A 205 -36.02 25.52 2.17
CA MET A 205 -36.88 24.67 1.37
C MET A 205 -36.15 23.37 1.00
N PRO A 206 -36.79 22.20 1.10
CA PRO A 206 -36.17 20.96 0.64
C PRO A 206 -35.85 21.10 -0.86
N PRO A 207 -34.60 20.90 -1.29
CA PRO A 207 -34.28 20.92 -2.71
C PRO A 207 -35.08 19.81 -3.39
N GLU A 208 -35.72 20.14 -4.52
CA GLU A 208 -36.40 19.16 -5.37
C GLU A 208 -35.48 17.96 -5.62
N PRO A 209 -35.98 16.72 -5.49
CA PRO A 209 -35.13 15.55 -5.68
C PRO A 209 -34.64 15.53 -7.12
N SER A 210 -33.37 15.88 -7.32
CA SER A 210 -32.68 15.55 -8.55
C SER A 210 -32.74 14.04 -8.67
N VAL A 211 -33.45 13.55 -9.68
CA VAL A 211 -33.49 12.13 -10.02
C VAL A 211 -32.11 11.80 -10.59
N VAL A 212 -31.14 11.60 -9.69
CA VAL A 212 -29.80 11.16 -10.02
C VAL A 212 -29.94 9.69 -10.45
N ASP A 213 -29.59 9.39 -11.70
CA ASP A 213 -29.42 8.02 -12.15
C ASP A 213 -28.33 7.37 -11.30
N VAL A 214 -28.73 6.40 -10.47
CA VAL A 214 -27.89 5.83 -9.43
C VAL A 214 -26.71 5.08 -10.02
N ARG A 215 -26.91 4.39 -11.15
CA ARG A 215 -25.82 3.66 -11.82
C ARG A 215 -24.78 4.60 -12.38
N VAL A 216 -25.22 5.64 -13.12
CA VAL A 216 -24.29 6.63 -13.69
C VAL A 216 -23.54 7.37 -12.59
N TRP A 217 -24.22 7.75 -11.51
CA TRP A 217 -23.58 8.37 -10.36
C TRP A 217 -22.57 7.45 -9.67
N TYR A 218 -22.91 6.18 -9.50
CA TYR A 218 -22.02 5.21 -8.89
C TYR A 218 -20.75 5.04 -9.72
N GLU A 219 -20.86 4.86 -11.03
CA GLU A 219 -19.70 4.68 -11.92
C GLU A 219 -18.79 5.92 -11.98
N LEU A 220 -19.35 7.13 -11.93
CA LEU A 220 -18.58 8.37 -12.10
C LEU A 220 -18.03 8.94 -10.79
N VAL A 221 -18.78 8.79 -9.69
CA VAL A 221 -18.49 9.45 -8.40
C VAL A 221 -18.34 8.40 -7.31
N GLY A 222 -19.40 7.60 -7.11
CA GLY A 222 -19.51 6.71 -5.96
C GLY A 222 -18.37 5.70 -5.86
N GLN A 223 -18.06 5.02 -6.96
CA GLN A 223 -17.09 3.93 -7.02
C GLN A 223 -15.68 4.42 -6.65
N LYS A 224 -15.21 5.52 -7.25
CA LYS A 224 -13.87 6.05 -6.98
C LYS A 224 -13.72 6.46 -5.51
N VAL A 225 -14.71 7.17 -4.97
CA VAL A 225 -14.68 7.62 -3.57
C VAL A 225 -14.74 6.40 -2.65
N LEU A 226 -15.66 5.46 -2.87
CA LEU A 226 -15.76 4.26 -2.05
C LEU A 226 -14.53 3.37 -2.14
N GLU A 227 -13.95 3.14 -3.32
CA GLU A 227 -12.72 2.37 -3.48
C GLU A 227 -11.57 2.98 -2.67
N THR A 228 -11.40 4.29 -2.76
CA THR A 228 -10.37 5.03 -2.01
C THR A 228 -10.58 4.87 -0.50
N GLN A 229 -11.80 5.11 -0.02
CA GLN A 229 -12.12 5.04 1.40
C GLN A 229 -12.05 3.60 1.94
N ILE A 230 -12.55 2.62 1.19
CA ILE A 230 -12.51 1.19 1.56
C ILE A 230 -11.07 0.70 1.60
N THR A 231 -10.23 1.09 0.63
CA THR A 231 -8.81 0.72 0.59
C THR A 231 -8.09 1.21 1.84
N ASP A 232 -8.24 2.48 2.20
CA ASP A 232 -7.64 3.03 3.43
C ASP A 232 -8.19 2.35 4.69
N LEU A 233 -9.52 2.23 4.80
CA LEU A 233 -10.17 1.65 5.97
C LEU A 233 -9.80 0.18 6.18
N ASN A 234 -9.73 -0.60 5.10
CA ASN A 234 -9.31 -2.00 5.13
C ASN A 234 -7.83 -2.12 5.56
N ALA A 235 -6.97 -1.25 5.01
CA ALA A 235 -5.56 -1.19 5.37
C ALA A 235 -5.34 -0.82 6.84
N ASN A 236 -6.31 -0.16 7.47
CA ASN A 236 -6.35 0.24 8.88
C ASN A 236 -7.14 -0.74 9.78
N GLY A 237 -7.60 -1.86 9.22
CA GLY A 237 -8.24 -2.97 9.95
C GLY A 237 -9.77 -2.94 10.02
N HIS A 238 -10.44 -1.90 9.51
CA HIS A 238 -11.89 -1.85 9.45
C HIS A 238 -12.46 -2.85 8.41
N THR A 239 -13.73 -3.21 8.57
CA THR A 239 -14.45 -4.14 7.68
C THR A 239 -15.77 -3.58 7.16
N LYS A 240 -16.12 -2.37 7.60
CA LYS A 240 -17.35 -1.69 7.22
C LYS A 240 -17.26 -0.18 7.44
N LEU A 241 -18.07 0.55 6.68
CA LEU A 241 -18.35 1.97 6.84
C LEU A 241 -19.87 2.21 6.84
N THR A 242 -20.29 3.39 7.25
CA THR A 242 -21.69 3.82 7.23
C THR A 242 -21.80 5.12 6.47
N ILE A 243 -22.72 5.18 5.50
CA ILE A 243 -23.04 6.37 4.71
C ILE A 243 -24.32 6.95 5.27
N LYS A 244 -24.30 8.21 5.66
CA LYS A 244 -25.47 8.96 6.12
C LYS A 244 -26.28 9.46 4.92
N GLU A 245 -27.52 9.86 5.19
CA GLU A 245 -28.43 10.38 4.17
C GLU A 245 -27.90 11.61 3.41
N ASN A 246 -27.05 12.42 4.05
CA ASN A 246 -26.36 13.56 3.43
C ASN A 246 -25.11 13.17 2.61
N GLY A 247 -24.80 11.88 2.48
CA GLY A 247 -23.60 11.39 1.78
C GLY A 247 -22.35 11.29 2.66
N ASP A 248 -22.40 11.65 3.93
CA ASP A 248 -21.24 11.55 4.82
C ASP A 248 -20.86 10.09 5.10
N ILE A 249 -19.60 9.75 4.87
CA ILE A 249 -19.00 8.46 5.19
C ILE A 249 -18.44 8.52 6.61
N VAL A 250 -19.00 7.73 7.51
CA VAL A 250 -18.58 7.64 8.91
C VAL A 250 -18.16 6.22 9.29
N VAL A 251 -17.29 6.13 10.29
CA VAL A 251 -16.90 4.89 10.95
C VAL A 251 -16.99 5.07 12.46
N ASN A 252 -17.45 4.04 13.17
CA ASN A 252 -17.53 4.04 14.62
C ASN A 252 -16.15 3.78 15.25
N ARG A 253 -15.72 4.71 16.09
CA ARG A 253 -14.44 4.71 16.82
C ARG A 253 -14.70 4.95 18.29
N GLN A 254 -14.44 4.00 19.18
CA GLN A 254 -14.67 4.15 20.64
C GLN A 254 -16.06 4.74 21.01
N LYS A 255 -17.14 4.30 20.34
CA LYS A 255 -18.52 4.84 20.48
C LYS A 255 -18.74 6.28 19.97
N LYS A 256 -17.78 6.86 19.26
CA LYS A 256 -17.90 8.15 18.56
C LYS A 256 -17.83 7.92 17.05
N GLU A 257 -18.70 8.58 16.30
CA GLU A 257 -18.63 8.59 14.85
C GLU A 257 -17.51 9.53 14.38
N VAL A 258 -16.66 9.05 13.47
CA VAL A 258 -15.61 9.84 12.82
C VAL A 258 -15.92 9.95 11.34
N LEU A 259 -16.03 11.20 10.85
CA LEU A 259 -16.17 11.51 9.43
C LEU A 259 -14.88 11.14 8.69
N LYS A 260 -15.01 10.38 7.61
CA LYS A 260 -13.89 9.92 6.78
C LYS A 260 -13.91 10.53 5.38
N GLY A 261 -15.07 10.96 4.90
CA GLY A 261 -15.26 11.62 3.62
C GLY A 261 -16.74 11.89 3.38
N THR A 262 -17.07 12.48 2.25
CA THR A 262 -18.44 12.80 1.85
C THR A 262 -18.60 12.42 0.38
N LEU A 263 -19.79 11.91 0.05
CA LEU A 263 -20.20 11.56 -1.30
C LEU A 263 -21.01 12.69 -1.88
N ASP A 264 -20.47 13.38 -2.89
CA ASP A 264 -21.16 14.48 -3.55
C ASP A 264 -22.39 13.97 -4.31
N SER A 265 -23.50 14.71 -4.19
CA SER A 265 -24.77 14.37 -4.83
C SER A 265 -25.25 12.94 -4.55
N PHE A 266 -25.10 12.49 -3.29
CA PHE A 266 -25.48 11.14 -2.88
C PHE A 266 -26.95 10.84 -3.19
N PRO A 267 -27.28 9.67 -3.79
CA PRO A 267 -28.65 9.34 -4.18
C PRO A 267 -29.63 9.34 -3.01
N ALA A 268 -30.86 9.76 -3.29
CA ALA A 268 -31.95 9.75 -2.31
C ALA A 268 -32.25 8.34 -1.81
N LYS A 269 -32.77 8.26 -0.58
CA LYS A 269 -33.06 7.00 0.12
C LYS A 269 -33.97 6.04 -0.66
N SER A 270 -34.88 6.56 -1.48
CA SER A 270 -35.75 5.77 -2.35
C SER A 270 -34.98 4.89 -3.33
N CYS A 271 -33.75 5.26 -3.68
CA CYS A 271 -32.94 4.57 -4.67
C CYS A 271 -31.80 3.73 -4.04
N TRP A 272 -31.74 3.63 -2.71
CA TRP A 272 -30.69 2.86 -2.04
C TRP A 272 -30.79 1.36 -2.29
N GLU A 273 -31.97 0.82 -2.56
CA GLU A 273 -32.10 -0.58 -2.94
C GLU A 273 -31.36 -0.90 -4.24
N GLU A 274 -31.45 0.00 -5.23
CA GLU A 274 -30.68 -0.10 -6.47
C GLU A 274 -29.17 0.04 -6.21
N LEU A 275 -28.77 1.00 -5.37
CA LEU A 275 -27.38 1.17 -4.99
C LEU A 275 -26.81 -0.07 -4.29
N VAL A 276 -27.59 -0.76 -3.46
CA VAL A 276 -27.18 -2.03 -2.82
C VAL A 276 -26.90 -3.12 -3.86
N LEU A 277 -27.68 -3.17 -4.94
CA LEU A 277 -27.43 -4.11 -6.05
C LEU A 277 -26.14 -3.77 -6.79
N LEU A 278 -25.88 -2.49 -7.04
CA LEU A 278 -24.63 -2.02 -7.66
C LEU A 278 -23.41 -2.36 -6.81
N LEU A 279 -23.48 -2.11 -5.49
CA LEU A 279 -22.41 -2.46 -4.56
C LEU A 279 -22.07 -3.95 -4.59
N ALA A 280 -23.09 -4.81 -4.76
CA ALA A 280 -22.87 -6.25 -4.85
C ALA A 280 -22.13 -6.69 -6.12
N GLU A 281 -22.21 -5.92 -7.22
CA GLU A 281 -21.41 -6.16 -8.43
C GLU A 281 -19.91 -6.02 -8.15
N ASP A 282 -19.54 -5.15 -7.20
CA ASP A 282 -18.17 -4.91 -6.73
C ASP A 282 -17.80 -5.76 -5.48
N GLU A 283 -18.53 -6.84 -5.22
CA GLU A 283 -18.35 -7.73 -4.05
C GLU A 283 -18.54 -7.04 -2.68
N LEU A 284 -19.18 -5.86 -2.65
CA LEU A 284 -19.52 -5.13 -1.44
C LEU A 284 -20.92 -5.52 -0.94
N LYS A 285 -21.08 -5.60 0.38
CA LYS A 285 -22.37 -5.89 1.02
C LYS A 285 -22.98 -4.60 1.56
N GLY A 286 -24.05 -4.15 0.88
CA GLY A 286 -24.89 -3.03 1.31
C GLY A 286 -26.02 -3.48 2.23
N LYS A 287 -26.28 -2.73 3.31
CA LYS A 287 -27.44 -2.92 4.21
C LYS A 287 -28.04 -1.57 4.59
N ILE A 288 -29.32 -1.40 4.29
CA ILE A 288 -30.08 -0.20 4.69
C ILE A 288 -30.49 -0.34 6.16
N ALA A 289 -30.18 0.66 6.97
CA ALA A 289 -30.51 0.72 8.40
C ALA A 289 -31.04 2.12 8.76
N GLY A 290 -32.36 2.29 8.72
CA GLY A 290 -33.00 3.59 9.00
C GLY A 290 -32.59 4.63 7.96
N ASN A 291 -31.92 5.70 8.39
CA ASN A 291 -31.41 6.78 7.53
C ASN A 291 -29.91 6.63 7.23
N THR A 292 -29.41 5.40 7.25
CA THR A 292 -28.02 5.09 6.91
C THR A 292 -27.92 3.89 5.98
N LEU A 293 -26.93 3.91 5.11
CA LEU A 293 -26.52 2.79 4.27
C LEU A 293 -25.19 2.24 4.81
N GLN A 294 -25.20 1.02 5.34
CA GLN A 294 -23.98 0.34 5.77
C GLN A 294 -23.37 -0.40 4.60
N VAL A 295 -22.08 -0.21 4.38
CA VAL A 295 -21.30 -0.91 3.35
C VAL A 295 -20.22 -1.72 4.05
N SER A 296 -20.09 -2.99 3.71
CA SER A 296 -19.12 -3.91 4.31
C SER A 296 -18.41 -4.73 3.24
N TRP A 297 -17.17 -5.12 3.54
CA TRP A 297 -16.28 -5.88 2.65
C TRP A 297 -15.72 -7.11 3.38
N ILE A 298 -15.15 -8.03 2.61
CA ILE A 298 -14.54 -9.29 3.08
C ILE A 298 -13.05 -9.07 3.34
#